data_AF-D3FWU0-F1
#
_entry.id   AF-D3FWU0-F1
#
_cell.length_a   1.000
_cell.length_b   1.000
_cell.length_c   1.000
_cell.angle_alpha   90.00
_cell.angle_beta   90.00
_cell.angle_gamma   90.00
#
_symmetry.space_group_name_H-M   'P 1'
#
loop_
_entity.id
_entity.type
_entity.pdbx_description
1 polymer ?
#
loop_
_entity_poly.entity_id
_entity_poly.type
_entity_poly.pdbx_seq_one_letter_code
_entity_poly.pdbx_strand_id
1 'polypeptide(L)' 'MNKNIKVGLLLITLTFFVGILLAGSLSYFNSKEIQAATEQCFTHGGTPLVEIDTFVLGYSFSCEK' A
#
# COMPACT_ATOMS: atom_id res chain seq x y z
N MET A 1 -28.93 -8.41 23.76
CA MET A 1 -27.59 -8.86 23.29
C MET A 1 -26.62 -8.84 24.47
N ASN A 2 -25.94 -9.97 24.74
CA ASN A 2 -24.99 -10.12 25.86
C ASN A 2 -23.85 -9.10 25.77
N LYS A 3 -23.41 -8.54 26.90
CA LYS A 3 -22.27 -7.60 27.01
C LYS A 3 -21.03 -8.16 26.31
N ASN A 4 -20.76 -9.46 26.46
CA ASN A 4 -19.60 -10.10 25.85
C ASN A 4 -19.68 -10.11 24.31
N ILE A 5 -20.90 -10.29 23.76
CA ILE A 5 -21.14 -10.24 22.32
C ILE A 5 -20.95 -8.82 21.78
N LYS A 6 -21.40 -7.79 22.52
CA LYS A 6 -21.19 -6.38 22.15
C LYS A 6 -19.70 -6.02 22.08
N VAL A 7 -18.92 -6.44 23.08
CA VAL A 7 -17.47 -6.20 23.13
C VAL A 7 -16.76 -6.93 21.99
N GLY A 8 -17.11 -8.20 21.75
CA GLY A 8 -16.55 -8.96 20.63
C GLY A 8 -16.79 -8.28 19.27
N LEU A 9 -18.02 -7.82 19.02
CA LEU A 9 -18.36 -7.12 17.79
C LEU A 9 -17.58 -5.81 17.61
N LEU A 10 -17.41 -5.05 18.70
CA LEU A 10 -16.65 -3.80 18.69
C LEU A 10 -15.17 -4.05 18.35
N LEU A 11 -14.56 -5.09 18.91
CA LEU A 11 -13.17 -5.44 18.62
C LEU A 11 -12.99 -5.86 17.16
N ILE A 12 -13.87 -6.71 16.62
CA ILE A 12 -13.83 -7.12 15.21
C ILE A 12 -13.92 -5.91 14.29
N THR A 13 -14.86 -5.01 14.59
CA THR A 13 -15.06 -3.78 13.81
C THR A 13 -13.81 -2.91 13.85
N LEU A 14 -13.23 -2.70 15.04
CA LEU A 14 -12.01 -1.91 15.21
C LEU A 14 -10.82 -2.52 14.45
N THR A 15 -10.59 -3.83 14.58
CA THR A 15 -9.52 -4.53 13.86
C THR A 15 -9.69 -4.41 12.35
N PHE A 16 -10.92 -4.52 11.84
CA PHE A 16 -11.20 -4.36 10.43
C PHE A 16 -10.88 -2.94 9.93
N PHE A 17 -11.31 -1.91 10.66
CA PHE A 17 -11.00 -0.51 10.33
C PHE A 17 -9.49 -0.23 10.34
N VAL A 18 -8.77 -0.73 11.35
CA VAL A 18 -7.31 -0.59 11.42
C VAL A 18 -6.64 -1.28 10.23
N GLY A 19 -7.09 -2.47 9.85
CA GLY A 19 -6.59 -3.19 8.67
C GLY A 19 -6.75 -2.38 7.38
N ILE A 20 -7.91 -1.76 7.17
CA ILE A 20 -8.14 -0.89 6.00
C ILE A 20 -7.20 0.31 6.01
N LEU A 21 -7.04 0.98 7.16
CA LEU A 21 -6.17 2.14 7.27
C LEU A 21 -4.70 1.77 6.98
N LEU A 22 -4.24 0.64 7.50
CA LEU A 22 -2.89 0.15 7.25
C LEU A 22 -2.68 -0.17 5.76
N ALA A 23 -3.60 -0.92 5.14
CA ALA A 23 -3.53 -1.23 3.71
C ALA A 23 -3.55 0.04 2.85
N GLY A 24 -4.43 1.00 3.16
CA GLY A 24 -4.48 2.28 2.48
C GLY A 24 -3.20 3.10 2.64
N SER A 25 -2.60 3.11 3.84
CA SER A 25 -1.33 3.78 4.08
C SER A 25 -0.19 3.17 3.26
N LEU A 26 -0.10 1.83 3.23
CA LEU A 26 0.91 1.10 2.46
C LEU A 26 0.76 1.40 0.96
N SER A 27 -0.46 1.33 0.44
CA SER A 27 -0.79 1.70 -0.94
C SER A 27 -0.35 3.12 -1.30
N TYR A 28 -0.65 4.09 -0.43
CA TYR A 28 -0.28 5.48 -0.63
C TYR A 28 1.24 5.69 -0.67
N PHE A 29 1.97 5.12 0.30
CA PHE A 29 3.42 5.28 0.37
C PHE A 29 4.12 4.55 -0.78
N ASN A 30 3.73 3.33 -1.11
CA ASN A 30 4.27 2.60 -2.26
C ASN A 30 4.05 3.39 -3.56
N SER A 31 2.86 3.95 -3.76
CA SER A 31 2.57 4.79 -4.94
C SER A 31 3.49 6.01 -5.03
N LYS A 32 3.80 6.63 -3.88
CA LYS A 32 4.73 7.78 -3.82
C LYS A 32 6.17 7.36 -4.06
N GLU A 33 6.60 6.21 -3.56
CA GLU A 33 7.93 5.68 -3.77
C GLU A 33 8.16 5.29 -5.24
N ILE A 34 7.20 4.59 -5.85
CA ILE A 34 7.20 4.28 -7.30
C ILE A 34 7.33 5.56 -8.12
N GLN A 35 6.55 6.59 -7.80
CA GLN A 35 6.59 7.87 -8.51
C GLN A 35 7.99 8.50 -8.44
N ALA A 36 8.58 8.56 -7.25
CA ALA A 36 9.90 9.14 -7.05
C ALA A 36 11.00 8.34 -7.78
N ALA A 37 10.99 7.01 -7.67
CA ALA A 37 11.96 6.14 -8.33
C ALA A 37 11.87 6.24 -9.87
N THR A 38 10.65 6.31 -10.39
CA THR A 38 10.35 6.48 -11.82
C THR A 38 10.92 7.81 -12.34
N GLU A 39 10.67 8.91 -11.64
CA GLU A 39 11.19 10.24 -12.01
C GLU A 39 12.72 10.28 -12.02
N GLN A 40 13.36 9.68 -11.01
CA GLN A 40 14.81 9.58 -10.95
C GLN A 40 15.39 8.74 -12.10
N CYS A 41 14.77 7.61 -12.44
CA CYS A 41 15.20 6.77 -13.56
C CYS A 41 15.17 7.53 -14.88
N PHE A 42 14.08 8.24 -15.17
CA PHE A 42 13.98 9.09 -16.36
C PHE A 42 15.04 10.20 -16.36
N THR A 43 15.27 10.84 -15.22
CA THR A 43 16.28 11.91 -15.09
C THR A 43 17.70 11.40 -15.41
N HIS A 44 17.98 10.13 -15.15
CA HIS A 44 19.26 9.49 -15.48
C HIS A 44 19.30 8.81 -16.85
N GLY A 45 18.30 9.08 -17.71
CA GLY A 45 18.22 8.57 -19.08
C GLY A 45 17.86 7.09 -19.18
N GLY A 46 17.32 6.50 -18.11
CA GLY A 46 16.82 5.13 -18.10
C GLY A 46 15.33 5.03 -18.40
N THR A 47 14.87 3.80 -18.61
CA THR A 47 13.46 3.42 -18.75
C THR A 47 13.02 2.66 -17.50
N PRO A 48 12.04 3.17 -16.74
CA PRO A 48 11.55 2.50 -15.55
C PRO A 48 10.63 1.32 -15.92
N LEU A 49 10.84 0.19 -15.27
CA LEU A 49 9.98 -0.99 -15.30
C LEU A 49 9.37 -1.16 -13.92
N VAL A 50 8.04 -1.07 -13.85
CA VAL A 50 7.29 -1.15 -12.59
C VAL A 50 6.26 -2.27 -12.69
N GLU A 51 6.31 -3.20 -11.75
CA GLU A 51 5.28 -4.21 -11.56
C GLU A 51 4.55 -3.92 -10.25
N ILE A 52 3.24 -3.74 -10.31
CA ILE A 52 2.40 -3.45 -9.14
C ILE A 52 1.42 -4.59 -8.90
N ASP A 53 1.19 -4.91 -7.63
CA ASP A 53 0.13 -5.83 -7.26
C ASP A 53 -1.23 -5.14 -7.16
N THR A 54 -2.24 -5.91 -6.78
CA THR A 54 -3.60 -5.38 -6.57
C THR A 54 -3.62 -4.47 -5.34
N PHE A 55 -4.10 -3.24 -5.52
CA PHE A 55 -4.09 -2.16 -4.53
C PHE A 55 -2.71 -1.57 -4.19
N VAL A 56 -1.65 -1.88 -4.94
CA VAL A 56 -0.31 -1.30 -4.74
C VAL A 56 0.21 -1.56 -3.32
N LEU A 57 -0.13 -2.70 -2.74
CA LEU A 57 0.37 -3.14 -1.42
C LEU A 57 1.80 -3.68 -1.51
N GLY A 58 2.22 -4.05 -2.72
CA GLY A 58 3.56 -4.46 -3.07
C GLY A 58 3.88 -4.06 -4.51
N TYR A 59 5.17 -3.88 -4.78
CA TYR A 59 5.65 -3.58 -6.12
C TYR A 59 7.10 -4.03 -6.31
N SER A 60 7.50 -4.14 -7.57
CA SER A 60 8.89 -4.28 -7.99
C SER A 60 9.25 -3.10 -8.91
N PHE A 61 10.48 -2.64 -8.81
CA PHE A 61 11.01 -1.53 -9.61
C PHE A 61 12.37 -1.90 -10.18
N SER A 62 12.55 -1.63 -11.48
CA SER A 62 13.83 -1.68 -12.17
C SER A 62 14.01 -0.45 -13.05
N CYS A 63 15.26 -0.06 -13.31
CA CYS A 63 15.62 1.03 -14.22
C CYS A 63 16.62 0.51 -15.24
N GLU A 64 16.16 0.31 -16.48
CA GLU A 64 17.00 -0.16 -17.58
C GLU A 64 17.61 1.03 -18.33
N LYS A 65 18.82 0.84 -18.87
CA LYS A 65 19.50 1.83 -19.71
C LYS A 65 19.72 1.29 -21.10
#